data_AF-A0A528A8V7-F1
#
_entry.id   AF-A0A528A8V7-F1
#
_cell.length_a   1.000
_cell.length_b   1.000
_cell.length_c   1.000
_cell.angle_alpha   90.00
_cell.angle_beta   90.00
_cell.angle_gamma   90.00
#
_symmetry.space_group_name_H-M   'P 1'
#
loop_
_entity.id
_entity.type
_entity.pdbx_description
1 polymer ?
#
loop_
_entity_poly.entity_id
_entity_poly.type
_entity_poly.pdbx_seq_one_letter_code
_entity_poly.pdbx_strand_id
1 'polypeptide(L)' 'MVRTAIEQTCPAGVLPSEEAVLLLYGLEPVHEGEALAKAIIETVERLNR' A
#
# COMPACT_ATOMS: atom_id res chain seq x y z
N MET A 1 8.70 -8.37 -0.42
CA MET A 1 7.94 -9.58 -0.86
C MET A 1 6.45 -9.28 -1.01
N VAL A 2 5.78 -8.73 0.00
CA VAL A 2 4.33 -8.44 -0.07
C VAL A 2 3.98 -7.37 -1.11
N ARG A 3 4.70 -6.24 -1.13
CA ARG A 3 4.54 -5.19 -2.15
C ARG A 3 4.57 -5.75 -3.58
N THR A 4 5.64 -6.46 -3.90
CA THR A 4 5.84 -7.05 -5.23
C THR A 4 4.69 -7.98 -5.62
N ALA A 5 4.21 -8.81 -4.68
CA ALA A 5 3.07 -9.68 -4.93
C ALA A 5 1.82 -8.86 -5.28
N ILE A 6 1.51 -7.82 -4.50
CA ILE A 6 0.36 -6.94 -4.74
C ILE A 6 0.50 -6.23 -6.09
N GLU A 7 1.66 -5.66 -6.41
CA GLU A 7 1.90 -4.98 -7.69
C GLU A 7 1.76 -5.90 -8.91
N GLN A 8 2.03 -7.20 -8.75
CA GLN A 8 1.85 -8.19 -9.81
C GLN A 8 0.42 -8.72 -9.94
N THR A 9 -0.31 -8.82 -8.83
CA THR A 9 -1.65 -9.42 -8.81
C THR A 9 -2.79 -8.41 -8.90
N CYS A 10 -2.54 -7.16 -8.50
CA CYS A 10 -3.56 -6.14 -8.37
C CYS A 10 -3.43 -5.07 -9.45
N PRO A 11 -4.52 -4.35 -9.77
CA PRO A 11 -4.47 -3.22 -10.68
C PRO A 11 -3.50 -2.12 -10.20
N ALA A 12 -2.99 -1.35 -11.16
CA ALA A 12 -2.20 -0.16 -10.86
C ALA A 12 -2.98 0.82 -9.96
N GLY A 13 -2.27 1.46 -9.03
CA GLY A 13 -2.84 2.43 -8.09
C GLY A 13 -3.44 1.83 -6.83
N VAL A 14 -3.31 0.51 -6.59
CA VAL A 14 -3.66 -0.09 -5.30
C VAL A 14 -2.67 0.32 -4.20
N LEU A 15 -1.37 0.41 -4.52
CA LEU A 15 -0.35 0.84 -3.56
C LEU A 15 0.18 2.24 -3.89
N PRO A 16 0.57 3.02 -2.86
CA PRO A 16 1.41 4.19 -3.05
C PRO A 16 2.83 3.79 -3.49
N SER A 17 3.53 4.71 -4.18
CA SER A 17 4.94 4.52 -4.55
C SER A 17 5.83 4.42 -3.30
N GLU A 18 7.03 3.85 -3.44
CA GLU A 18 7.98 3.78 -2.33
C GLU A 18 8.33 5.18 -1.80
N GLU A 19 8.52 6.16 -2.69
CA GLU A 19 8.80 7.55 -2.28
C GLU A 19 7.65 8.15 -1.46
N ALA A 20 6.41 7.86 -1.82
CA ALA A 20 5.24 8.30 -1.07
C ALA A 20 5.17 7.61 0.30
N VAL A 21 5.52 6.32 0.39
CA VAL A 21 5.62 5.61 1.67
C VAL A 21 6.68 6.24 2.58
N LEU A 22 7.87 6.49 2.03
CA LEU A 22 8.97 7.10 2.78
C LEU A 22 8.62 8.51 3.28
N LEU A 23 7.91 9.29 2.45
CA LEU A 23 7.51 10.66 2.80
C LEU A 23 6.38 10.70 3.83
N LEU A 24 5.41 9.79 3.75
CA LEU A 24 4.18 9.84 4.54
C LEU A 24 4.23 8.99 5.82
N TYR A 25 5.03 7.91 5.83
CA TYR A 25 5.06 6.95 6.93
C TYR A 25 6.45 6.86 7.56
N GLY A 26 7.52 6.78 6.76
CA GLY A 26 8.90 6.76 7.25
C GLY A 26 9.76 5.64 6.68
N LEU A 27 10.99 5.51 7.18
CA LEU A 27 12.03 4.63 6.62
C LEU A 27 12.04 3.21 7.18
N GLU A 28 11.55 3.02 8.40
CA GLU A 28 11.54 1.69 9.02
C GLU A 28 10.55 0.73 8.35
N PRO A 29 10.81 -0.60 8.34
CA PRO A 29 9.94 -1.59 7.70
C PRO A 29 8.48 -1.55 8.17
N VAL A 30 8.22 -1.13 9.41
CA VAL A 30 6.86 -0.99 9.96
C VAL A 30 6.04 0.05 9.18
N HIS A 31 6.68 1.08 8.63
CA HIS A 31 6.02 2.13 7.85
C HIS A 31 5.54 1.63 6.50
N GLU A 32 6.29 0.74 5.85
CA GLU A 32 5.79 0.04 4.66
C GLU A 32 4.59 -0.84 5.01
N GLY A 33 4.66 -1.56 6.13
CA GLY A 33 3.54 -2.36 6.64
C GLY A 33 2.27 -1.53 6.87
N GLU A 34 2.41 -0.35 7.47
CA GLU A 34 1.28 0.58 7.70
C GLU A 34 0.69 1.08 6.37
N ALA A 35 1.54 1.49 5.43
CA ALA A 35 1.09 1.94 4.11
C ALA A 35 0.32 0.84 3.36
N LEU A 36 0.81 -0.40 3.41
CA LEU A 36 0.12 -1.56 2.84
C LEU A 36 -1.24 -1.79 3.50
N ALA A 37 -1.31 -1.75 4.83
CA ALA A 37 -2.56 -1.95 5.56
C ALA A 37 -3.60 -0.88 5.19
N LYS A 38 -3.21 0.39 5.13
CA LYS A 38 -4.11 1.49 4.78
C LYS A 38 -4.61 1.39 3.34
N ALA A 39 -3.72 1.06 2.40
CA ALA A 39 -4.07 0.86 1.00
C ALA A 39 -5.11 -0.25 0.79
N ILE A 40 -4.97 -1.36 1.52
CA ILE A 40 -5.93 -2.47 1.49
C ILE A 40 -7.28 -2.03 2.07
N ILE A 41 -7.29 -1.36 3.22
CA ILE A 41 -8.53 -0.88 3.86
C ILE A 41 -9.28 0.07 2.92
N GLU A 42 -8.60 1.08 2.37
CA GLU A 42 -9.20 2.04 1.44
C GLU A 42 -9.78 1.35 0.19
N THR A 43 -9.07 0.34 -0.33
CA THR A 43 -9.56 -0.44 -1.49
C THR A 43 -10.82 -1.22 -1.13
N VAL A 44 -10.86 -1.89 0.03
CA VAL A 44 -12.04 -2.62 0.50
C VAL A 44 -13.23 -1.68 0.73
N GLU A 45 -13.01 -0.52 1.35
CA GLU A 45 -14.05 0.47 1.57
C GLU A 45 -14.63 1.00 0.26
N ARG A 46 -13.80 1.20 -0.76
CA ARG A 46 -14.26 1.62 -2.10
C ARG A 46 -15.10 0.56 -2.79
N LEU A 47 -14.80 -0.73 -2.58
CA LEU A 47 -15.55 -1.84 -3.18
C LEU A 47 -16.90 -2.10 -2.48
N ASN A 48 -17.05 -1.65 -1.23
CA ASN A 48 -18.27 -1.80 -0.44
C ASN A 48 -19.21 -0.58 -0.50
N ARG A 49 -18.92 0.43 -1.34
CA ARG A 49 -19.81 1.55 -1.64
C ARG A 49 -20.55 1.32 -2.95
#